data_AF-A0A565BT32-F1
#
_entry.id   AF-A0A565BT32-F1
#
_cell.length_a   1.000
_cell.length_b   1.000
_cell.length_c   1.000
_cell.angle_alpha   90.00
_cell.angle_beta   90.00
_cell.angle_gamma   90.00
#
_symmetry.space_group_name_H-M   'P 1'
#
loop_
_entity.id
_entity.type
_entity.pdbx_description
1 polymer ?
#
loop_
_entity_poly.entity_id
_entity_poly.type
_entity_poly.pdbx_seq_one_letter_code
_entity_poly.pdbx_strand_id
1 'polypeptide(L)'
;MVSKLSISFRSIDDMPEEASAIGDCVKLYNDALSQLNESMSEIKTEKNKGGNWLNKNVIGDVKTWISTAMTDVETCPDGLEEIVGNETKKEMETANQMMSISLAIVSQMKKLIMILH
;
A
#
# COMPACT_ATOMS: atom_id res chain seq x y z
N MET A 1 -9.52 -2.66 0.17
CA MET A 1 -8.79 -3.60 1.06
C MET A 1 -8.06 -2.87 2.18
N VAL A 2 -7.02 -2.08 1.87
CA VAL A 2 -6.31 -1.24 2.86
C VAL A 2 -7.28 -0.34 3.64
N SER A 3 -8.30 0.21 2.96
CA SER A 3 -9.40 0.94 3.61
C SER A 3 -10.27 0.08 4.55
N LYS A 4 -10.48 -1.21 4.27
CA LYS A 4 -11.23 -2.12 5.16
C LYS A 4 -10.44 -2.44 6.42
N LEU A 5 -9.12 -2.63 6.27
CA LEU A 5 -8.19 -2.81 7.38
C LEU A 5 -8.13 -1.58 8.28
N SER A 6 -8.00 -0.37 7.70
CA SER A 6 -8.05 0.90 8.44
C SER A 6 -9.34 1.03 9.28
N ILE A 7 -10.49 0.64 8.74
CA ILE A 7 -11.76 0.62 9.50
C ILE A 7 -11.72 -0.40 10.63
N SER A 8 -11.24 -1.62 10.35
CA SER A 8 -11.18 -2.70 11.33
C SER A 8 -10.27 -2.33 12.52
N PHE A 9 -9.13 -1.69 12.28
CA PHE A 9 -8.25 -1.22 13.36
C PHE A 9 -8.86 -0.10 14.20
N ARG A 10 -9.59 0.84 13.61
CA ARG A 10 -10.28 1.90 14.37
C ARG A 10 -11.27 1.33 15.38
N SER A 11 -11.88 0.18 15.10
CA SER A 11 -12.78 -0.49 16.05
C SER A 11 -12.05 -1.15 17.23
N ILE A 12 -10.75 -1.44 17.10
CA ILE A 12 -9.93 -2.01 18.16
C ILE A 12 -9.24 -0.89 18.97
N ASP A 13 -8.93 0.25 18.33
CA ASP A 13 -8.29 1.43 18.95
C ASP A 13 -9.10 2.05 20.11
N ASP A 14 -10.41 1.79 20.17
CA ASP A 14 -11.27 2.19 21.29
C ASP A 14 -10.93 1.43 22.61
N MET A 15 -9.99 0.47 22.59
CA MET A 15 -9.49 -0.28 23.76
C MET A 15 -8.23 0.38 24.38
N PRO A 16 -8.30 0.89 25.63
CA PRO A 16 -7.27 1.77 26.19
C PRO A 16 -5.91 1.09 26.47
N GLU A 17 -5.84 -0.23 26.61
CA GLU A 17 -4.56 -0.96 26.80
C GLU A 17 -3.77 -1.14 25.49
N GLU A 18 -4.41 -1.02 24.33
CA GLU A 18 -3.83 -1.37 23.02
C GLU A 18 -3.77 -0.17 22.05
N ALA A 19 -4.30 0.98 22.48
CA ALA A 19 -4.49 2.19 21.67
C ALA A 19 -3.22 2.76 21.02
N SER A 20 -2.03 2.54 21.59
CA SER A 20 -0.79 3.08 20.99
C SER A 20 -0.36 2.27 19.75
N ALA A 21 -0.32 0.94 19.86
CA ALA A 21 0.12 0.07 18.76
C ALA A 21 -0.92 0.04 17.63
N ILE A 22 -2.21 0.01 17.99
CA ILE A 22 -3.29 0.04 17.02
C ILE A 22 -3.36 1.41 16.33
N GLY A 23 -3.23 2.51 17.09
CA GLY A 23 -3.19 3.85 16.53
C GLY A 23 -2.06 4.05 15.51
N ASP A 24 -0.87 3.50 15.76
CA ASP A 24 0.24 3.53 14.81
C ASP A 24 -0.03 2.66 13.57
N CYS A 25 -0.64 1.50 13.75
CA CYS A 25 -1.15 0.68 12.64
C CYS A 25 -2.19 1.41 11.77
N VAL A 26 -3.16 2.11 12.39
CA VAL A 26 -4.15 2.91 11.64
C VAL A 26 -3.45 3.96 10.78
N LYS A 27 -2.42 4.65 11.31
CA LYS A 27 -1.64 5.63 10.55
C LYS A 27 -0.93 4.98 9.37
N LEU A 28 -0.20 3.90 9.59
CA LEU A 28 0.53 3.17 8.54
C LEU A 28 -0.40 2.69 7.41
N TYR A 29 -1.58 2.16 7.74
CA TYR A 29 -2.56 1.76 6.73
C TYR A 29 -3.16 2.96 5.97
N ASN A 30 -3.34 4.11 6.62
CA ASN A 30 -3.79 5.32 5.93
C ASN A 30 -2.69 5.88 5.02
N ASP A 31 -1.43 5.83 5.45
CA ASP A 31 -0.28 6.23 4.65
C ASP A 31 -0.15 5.32 3.42
N ALA A 32 -0.22 4.00 3.60
CA ALA A 32 -0.26 3.03 2.50
C ALA A 32 -1.40 3.31 1.52
N LEU A 33 -2.61 3.65 2.01
CA LEU A 33 -3.74 4.04 1.16
C LEU A 33 -3.43 5.31 0.36
N SER A 34 -2.80 6.30 0.98
CA SER A 34 -2.36 7.53 0.33
C SER A 34 -1.37 7.23 -0.80
N GLN A 35 -0.32 6.42 -0.53
CA GLN A 35 0.68 6.03 -1.53
C GLN A 35 0.07 5.28 -2.73
N LEU A 36 -0.88 4.38 -2.48
CA LEU A 36 -1.61 3.69 -3.56
C LEU A 36 -2.47 4.66 -4.39
N ASN A 37 -3.08 5.66 -3.76
CA ASN A 37 -3.83 6.69 -4.46
C ASN A 37 -2.92 7.59 -5.30
N GLU A 38 -1.75 7.97 -4.80
CA GLU A 38 -0.75 8.71 -5.57
C GLU A 38 -0.30 7.92 -6.80
N SER A 39 -0.03 6.62 -6.64
CA SER A 39 0.29 5.72 -7.75
C SER A 39 -0.77 5.75 -8.87
N MET A 40 -2.05 5.73 -8.50
CA MET A 40 -3.14 5.79 -9.47
C MET A 40 -3.34 7.20 -10.05
N SER A 41 -3.15 8.24 -9.23
CA SER A 41 -3.27 9.64 -9.61
C SER A 41 -2.24 10.04 -10.66
N GLU A 42 -0.99 9.61 -10.51
CA GLU A 42 0.10 9.89 -11.44
C GLU A 42 -0.19 9.31 -12.83
N ILE A 43 -0.54 8.02 -12.89
CA ILE A 43 -0.91 7.35 -14.15
C ILE A 43 -2.09 8.05 -14.82
N LYS A 44 -3.13 8.39 -14.04
CA LYS A 44 -4.34 9.03 -14.55
C LYS A 44 -4.05 10.45 -15.05
N THR A 45 -3.27 11.22 -14.30
CA THR A 45 -2.93 12.61 -14.61
C THR A 45 -2.12 12.67 -15.90
N GLU A 46 -1.08 11.86 -16.04
CA GLU A 46 -0.24 11.86 -17.23
C GLU A 46 -0.98 11.34 -18.46
N LYS A 47 -1.85 10.34 -18.29
CA LYS A 47 -2.75 9.87 -19.36
C LYS A 47 -3.70 10.98 -19.82
N ASN A 48 -4.29 11.75 -18.90
CA ASN A 48 -5.25 12.80 -19.22
C ASN A 48 -4.61 14.03 -19.90
N LYS A 49 -3.32 14.30 -19.63
CA LYS A 49 -2.54 15.32 -20.34
C LYS A 49 -2.22 14.94 -21.80
N GLY A 50 -2.61 13.74 -22.24
CA GLY A 50 -2.21 13.18 -23.54
C GLY A 50 -0.73 12.80 -23.58
N GLY A 51 -0.06 12.74 -22.43
CA GLY A 51 1.34 12.40 -22.31
C GLY A 51 1.58 10.89 -22.39
N ASN A 52 2.83 10.51 -22.70
CA ASN A 52 3.26 9.13 -22.60
C ASN A 52 3.43 8.74 -21.13
N TRP A 53 2.37 8.21 -20.50
CA TRP A 53 2.44 7.70 -19.12
C TRP A 53 3.33 6.45 -18.98
N LEU A 54 3.61 5.73 -20.07
CA LEU A 54 4.54 4.60 -20.11
C LEU A 54 6.00 5.07 -20.25
N ASN A 55 6.42 5.97 -19.36
CA ASN A 55 7.77 6.50 -19.31
C ASN A 55 8.49 6.13 -18.01
N LYS A 56 9.83 6.31 -17.99
CA LYS A 56 10.72 5.90 -16.89
C LYS A 56 10.41 6.62 -15.57
N ASN A 57 9.94 7.86 -15.63
CA ASN A 57 9.64 8.68 -14.44
C ASN A 57 8.33 8.21 -13.81
N VAL A 58 7.23 8.20 -14.58
CA VAL A 58 5.90 7.80 -14.09
C VAL A 58 5.92 6.39 -13.51
N ILE A 59 6.48 5.41 -14.23
CA ILE A 59 6.58 4.04 -13.73
C ILE A 59 7.61 3.92 -12.60
N GLY A 60 8.59 4.82 -12.54
CA GLY A 60 9.51 4.95 -11.41
C GLY A 60 8.80 5.38 -10.13
N ASP A 61 7.96 6.42 -10.22
CA ASP A 61 7.23 6.98 -9.08
C ASP A 61 6.15 6.00 -8.58
N VAL A 62 5.39 5.39 -9.51
CA VAL A 62 4.45 4.32 -9.19
C VAL A 62 5.14 3.16 -8.46
N LYS A 63 6.35 2.77 -8.89
CA LYS A 63 7.10 1.72 -8.19
C LYS A 63 7.45 2.15 -6.76
N THR A 64 7.94 3.38 -6.60
CA THR A 64 8.34 3.92 -5.29
C THR A 64 7.17 3.92 -4.32
N TRP A 65 6.02 4.47 -4.72
CA TRP A 65 4.86 4.54 -3.85
C TRP A 65 4.29 3.16 -3.49
N ILE A 66 4.25 2.21 -4.44
CA ILE A 66 3.83 0.83 -4.12
C ILE A 66 4.82 0.17 -3.15
N SER A 67 6.13 0.38 -3.32
CA SER A 67 7.14 -0.10 -2.38
C SER A 67 6.98 0.50 -0.98
N THR A 68 6.74 1.81 -0.87
CA THR A 68 6.48 2.47 0.42
C THR A 68 5.22 1.93 1.07
N ALA A 69 4.12 1.80 0.32
CA ALA A 69 2.87 1.25 0.83
C ALA A 69 3.03 -0.18 1.38
N MET A 70 3.86 -1.00 0.72
CA MET A 70 4.17 -2.36 1.18
C MET A 70 4.93 -2.33 2.50
N THR A 71 5.96 -1.50 2.63
CA THR A 71 6.70 -1.32 3.90
C THR A 71 5.78 -0.92 5.04
N ASP A 72 4.84 0.01 4.80
CA ASP A 72 3.89 0.47 5.83
C ASP A 72 2.97 -0.67 6.30
N VAL A 73 2.45 -1.49 5.38
CA VAL A 73 1.58 -2.63 5.70
C VAL A 73 2.35 -3.79 6.34
N GLU A 74 3.63 -3.97 6.03
CA GLU A 74 4.50 -4.98 6.65
C GLU A 74 4.96 -4.61 8.07
N THR A 75 5.00 -3.32 8.42
CA THR A 75 5.47 -2.86 9.74
C THR A 75 4.43 -3.06 10.85
N CYS A 76 3.14 -3.03 10.51
CA CYS A 76 2.04 -3.11 11.49
C CYS A 76 1.81 -4.49 12.16
N PRO A 77 1.85 -5.63 11.45
CA PRO A 77 1.48 -6.94 12.00
C PRO A 77 2.32 -7.38 13.20
N ASP A 78 3.62 -7.07 13.22
CA ASP A 78 4.57 -7.52 14.23
C ASP A 78 4.23 -7.06 15.67
N GLY A 79 3.41 -6.01 15.81
CA GLY A 79 2.95 -5.50 17.11
C GLY A 79 1.52 -5.89 17.50
N LEU A 80 0.79 -6.60 16.63
CA LEU A 80 -0.64 -6.87 16.80
C LEU A 80 -1.00 -8.36 16.80
N GLU A 81 -0.04 -9.27 16.68
CA GLU A 81 -0.28 -10.72 16.52
C GLU A 81 -1.18 -11.34 17.61
N GLU A 82 -1.15 -10.80 18.83
CA GLU A 82 -1.96 -11.28 19.96
C GLU A 82 -3.30 -10.54 20.12
N ILE A 83 -3.47 -9.41 19.42
CA ILE A 83 -4.61 -8.49 19.57
C ILE A 83 -5.63 -8.70 18.45
N VAL A 84 -5.16 -8.94 17.22
CA VAL A 84 -6.04 -9.02 16.05
C VAL A 84 -6.65 -10.41 15.86
N GLY A 85 -7.95 -10.44 15.56
CA GLY A 85 -8.64 -11.68 15.21
C GLY A 85 -8.16 -12.28 13.86
N ASN A 86 -8.41 -13.58 13.68
CA ASN A 86 -8.01 -14.33 12.48
C ASN A 86 -8.48 -13.71 11.15
N GLU A 87 -9.65 -13.07 11.14
CA GLU A 87 -10.16 -12.39 9.94
C GLU A 87 -9.27 -11.19 9.57
N THR A 88 -8.97 -10.31 10.52
CA THR A 88 -8.07 -9.17 10.33
C THR A 88 -6.68 -9.62 9.91
N LYS A 89 -6.15 -10.70 10.50
CA LYS A 89 -4.85 -11.27 10.10
C LYS A 89 -4.85 -11.74 8.64
N LYS A 90 -5.90 -12.44 8.21
CA LYS A 90 -6.06 -12.86 6.80
C LYS A 90 -6.17 -11.67 5.85
N GLU A 91 -6.81 -10.60 6.29
CA GLU A 91 -6.84 -9.35 5.54
C GLU A 91 -5.45 -8.72 5.44
N MET A 92 -4.67 -8.64 6.52
CA MET A 92 -3.29 -8.14 6.45
C MET A 92 -2.45 -8.95 5.44
N GLU A 93 -2.51 -10.28 5.52
CA GLU A 93 -1.80 -11.19 4.60
C GLU A 93 -2.21 -10.97 3.14
N THR A 94 -3.51 -10.84 2.89
CA THR A 94 -4.02 -10.62 1.54
C THR A 94 -3.56 -9.24 1.00
N ALA A 95 -3.37 -8.23 1.87
CA ALA A 95 -2.93 -6.89 1.46
C ALA A 95 -1.46 -6.92 1.04
N ASN A 96 -0.62 -7.58 1.85
CA ASN A 96 0.78 -7.84 1.54
C ASN A 96 0.94 -8.60 0.21
N GLN A 97 0.14 -9.65 -0.02
CA GLN A 97 0.19 -10.40 -1.27
C GLN A 97 -0.17 -9.52 -2.48
N MET A 98 -1.22 -8.71 -2.40
CA MET A 98 -1.62 -7.82 -3.49
C MET A 98 -0.55 -6.74 -3.78
N MET A 99 0.06 -6.19 -2.73
CA MET A 99 1.15 -5.21 -2.88
C MET A 99 2.38 -5.84 -3.52
N SER A 100 2.77 -7.03 -3.09
CA SER A 100 3.88 -7.80 -3.68
C SER A 100 3.65 -8.08 -5.17
N ILE A 101 2.45 -8.55 -5.54
CA ILE A 101 2.07 -8.77 -6.94
C ILE A 101 2.15 -7.47 -7.74
N SER A 102 1.62 -6.37 -7.20
CA SER A 102 1.62 -5.07 -7.86
C SER A 102 3.05 -4.55 -8.07
N LEU A 103 3.91 -4.67 -7.05
CA LEU A 103 5.32 -4.27 -7.13
C LEU A 103 6.10 -5.10 -8.15
N ALA A 104 5.82 -6.41 -8.24
CA ALA A 104 6.42 -7.28 -9.24
C ALA A 104 6.02 -6.85 -10.66
N ILE A 105 4.73 -6.59 -10.91
CA ILE A 105 4.23 -6.12 -12.21
C ILE A 105 4.91 -4.81 -12.61
N VAL A 106 4.88 -3.81 -11.72
CA VAL A 106 5.46 -2.49 -12.01
C VAL A 106 6.99 -2.57 -12.20
N SER A 107 7.67 -3.44 -11.46
CA SER A 107 9.10 -3.69 -11.65
C SER A 107 9.42 -4.28 -13.02
N GLN A 108 8.59 -5.21 -13.52
CA GLN A 108 8.75 -5.76 -14.85
C GLN A 108 8.40 -4.74 -15.93
N MET A 109 7.35 -3.93 -15.74
CA MET A 109 7.02 -2.82 -16.63
C MET A 109 8.18 -1.82 -16.75
N LYS A 110 8.80 -1.45 -15.63
CA LYS A 110 9.98 -0.55 -15.61
C LYS A 110 11.11 -1.12 -16.48
N LYS A 111 11.40 -2.42 -16.36
CA LYS A 111 12.42 -3.08 -17.20
C LYS A 111 12.08 -3.03 -18.68
N LEU A 112 10.84 -3.33 -19.06
CA LEU A 112 10.40 -3.27 -20.45
C LEU A 112 10.52 -1.85 -21.01
N ILE A 113 10.12 -0.83 -20.25
CA ILE A 113 10.24 0.57 -20.67
C ILE A 113 11.70 0.99 -20.85
N MET A 114 12.62 0.48 -20.02
CA MET A 114 14.06 0.73 -20.17
C MET A 114 14.69 0.06 -21.39
N ILE A 115 14.08 -1.01 -21.91
CA ILE A 115 14.53 -1.67 -23.14
C ILE A 115 13.96 -0.96 -24.37
N LEU A 116 12.71 -0.51 -24.29
CA LEU A 116 11.98 0.09 -25.42
C LEU A 116 12.28 1.59 -25.62
N HIS A 117 12.81 2.29 -24.61
CA HIS A 117 13.21 3.71 -24.64
C HIS A 117 14.59 3.91 -24.02
#